data_AF-A0A0B2VI83-F1
#
_entry.id   AF-A0A0B2VI83-F1
#
_cell.length_a   1.000
_cell.length_b   1.000
_cell.length_c   1.000
_cell.angle_alpha   90.00
_cell.angle_beta   90.00
_cell.angle_gamma   90.00
#
_symmetry.space_group_name_H-M   'P 1'
#
loop_
_entity.id
_entity.type
_entity.pdbx_description
1 polymer ?
#
loop_
_entity_poly.entity_id
_entity_poly.type
_entity_poly.pdbx_seq_one_letter_code
_entity_poly.pdbx_strand_id
1 'polypeptide(L)'
;MKFRDSNGIEEGDVVLVDSGCDLHGYVSDITRVFPIRGQFSSAQRALCDALNDVQSQLLRIVEEVRPLRLSELYLAMVEALSKNLLEIGLFPKTITEQELVHVQATTKSYVSQILKFPNTLFDGKHVFRKTDKAQATDTICPHHVSHYLGMDVHDTASIPRNIPVLPGVTFTVEPGIYVRKDNRLAREEFRGIGMRIEDDVLVTENGVDVMTRHCARESTDIEHLMKL
;
A
#
# COMPACT_ATOMS: atom_id res chain seq x y z
N MET A 1 -1.29 15.16 -9.24
CA MET A 1 0.02 14.52 -8.97
C MET A 1 0.77 14.52 -10.28
N LYS A 2 2.04 14.94 -10.30
CA LYS A 2 2.84 14.89 -11.54
C LYS A 2 3.40 13.46 -11.69
N PHE A 3 2.61 12.51 -12.18
CA PHE A 3 3.19 11.34 -12.85
C PHE A 3 3.66 11.86 -14.21
N ARG A 4 4.94 12.16 -14.38
CA ARG A 4 5.41 12.87 -15.59
C ARG A 4 6.79 12.40 -16.02
N ASP A 5 6.81 11.59 -17.08
CA ASP A 5 8.01 11.32 -17.89
C ASP A 5 8.43 12.53 -18.76
N SER A 6 7.62 13.60 -18.82
CA SER A 6 7.74 14.64 -19.86
C SER A 6 7.81 16.09 -19.36
N ASN A 7 7.78 16.35 -18.04
CA ASN A 7 8.08 17.68 -17.50
C ASN A 7 9.15 17.49 -16.43
N GLY A 8 10.27 18.21 -16.57
CA GLY A 8 11.49 18.03 -15.79
C GLY A 8 11.28 17.77 -14.30
N ILE A 9 12.17 16.92 -13.77
CA ILE A 9 12.27 16.55 -12.38
C ILE A 9 13.01 17.66 -11.62
N GLU A 10 12.49 18.10 -10.48
CA GLU A 10 13.10 19.13 -9.63
C GLU A 10 13.90 18.48 -8.48
N GLU A 11 14.93 19.16 -7.95
CA GLU A 11 15.81 18.61 -6.90
C GLU A 11 15.02 18.18 -5.63
N GLY A 12 13.93 18.89 -5.32
CA GLY A 12 13.08 18.60 -4.17
C GLY A 12 12.05 17.48 -4.37
N ASP A 13 11.94 16.90 -5.57
CA ASP A 13 10.96 15.87 -5.87
C ASP A 13 11.37 14.50 -5.34
N VAL A 14 10.37 13.62 -5.20
CA VAL A 14 10.58 12.17 -5.16
C VAL A 14 10.21 11.61 -6.53
N VAL A 15 10.91 10.55 -6.95
CA VAL A 15 10.54 9.77 -8.12
C VAL A 15 9.98 8.45 -7.67
N LEU A 16 8.78 8.14 -8.16
CA LEU A 16 8.16 6.83 -8.10
C LEU A 16 8.51 6.12 -9.40
N VAL A 17 9.23 5.01 -9.30
CA VAL A 17 9.55 4.13 -10.43
C VAL A 17 8.77 2.85 -10.25
N ASP A 18 7.90 2.58 -11.21
CA ASP A 18 7.19 1.32 -11.36
C ASP A 18 7.73 0.65 -12.62
N SER A 19 8.39 -0.49 -12.43
CA SER A 19 9.02 -1.21 -13.51
C SER A 19 9.12 -2.69 -13.22
N GLY A 20 8.71 -3.47 -14.21
CA GLY A 20 8.94 -4.90 -14.31
C GLY A 20 9.95 -5.27 -15.39
N CYS A 21 10.35 -6.54 -15.41
CA CYS A 21 11.02 -7.15 -16.56
C CYS A 21 10.34 -8.47 -16.95
N ASP A 22 10.49 -8.88 -18.20
CA ASP A 22 10.14 -10.23 -18.65
C ASP A 22 11.39 -11.11 -18.63
N LEU A 23 11.27 -12.29 -18.02
CA LEU A 23 12.25 -13.36 -18.14
C LEU A 23 11.54 -14.68 -18.45
N HIS A 24 11.84 -15.25 -19.62
CA HIS A 24 11.27 -16.51 -20.09
C HIS A 24 9.73 -16.50 -20.15
N GLY A 25 9.12 -15.34 -20.44
CA GLY A 25 7.67 -15.18 -20.55
C GLY A 25 6.94 -15.04 -19.21
N TYR A 26 7.67 -14.85 -18.11
CA TYR A 26 7.13 -14.43 -16.82
C TYR A 26 7.58 -13.02 -16.50
N VAL A 27 6.73 -12.26 -15.83
CA VAL A 27 7.00 -10.86 -15.49
C VAL A 27 7.23 -10.66 -13.99
N SER A 28 8.09 -9.70 -13.65
CA SER A 28 8.15 -9.10 -12.31
C SER A 28 7.37 -7.78 -12.29
N ASP A 29 6.95 -7.32 -11.12
CA ASP A 29 6.31 -6.01 -10.97
C ASP A 29 6.79 -5.31 -9.69
N ILE A 30 7.53 -4.21 -9.84
CA ILE A 30 8.22 -3.58 -8.71
C ILE A 30 8.04 -2.07 -8.78
N THR A 31 7.43 -1.54 -7.74
CA THR A 31 7.38 -0.10 -7.49
C THR A 31 8.26 0.30 -6.30
N ARG A 32 9.10 1.32 -6.50
CA ARG A 32 9.88 1.99 -5.44
C ARG A 32 9.81 3.50 -5.57
N VAL A 33 10.10 4.19 -4.47
CA VAL A 33 10.17 5.65 -4.41
C VAL A 33 11.48 6.11 -3.78
N PHE A 34 12.08 7.16 -4.33
CA PHE A 34 13.31 7.75 -3.78
C PHE A 34 13.41 9.26 -4.03
N PRO A 35 14.07 10.03 -3.14
CA PRO A 35 14.21 11.48 -3.26
C PRO A 35 15.33 11.84 -4.24
N ILE A 36 15.10 12.76 -5.16
CA ILE A 36 16.08 13.12 -6.19
C ILE A 36 17.37 13.68 -5.59
N ARG A 37 17.26 14.47 -4.52
CA ARG A 37 18.40 14.99 -3.77
C ARG A 37 19.19 13.93 -2.99
N GLY A 38 18.72 12.68 -2.94
CA GLY A 38 19.32 11.61 -2.13
C GLY A 38 18.97 11.64 -0.65
N GLN A 39 18.11 12.58 -0.21
CA GLN A 39 17.61 12.67 1.15
C GLN A 39 16.14 13.09 1.17
N PHE A 40 15.34 12.44 1.99
CA PHE A 40 13.93 12.77 2.15
C PHE A 40 13.77 14.04 3.00
N SER A 41 12.88 14.95 2.57
CA SER A 41 12.37 16.00 3.47
C SER A 41 11.56 15.37 4.61
N SER A 42 11.28 16.12 5.68
CA SER A 42 10.50 15.61 6.82
C SER A 42 9.11 15.08 6.40
N ALA A 43 8.44 15.76 5.46
CA ALA A 43 7.12 15.33 4.98
C ALA A 43 7.23 14.08 4.07
N GLN A 44 8.24 14.02 3.21
CA GLN A 44 8.46 12.85 2.36
C GLN A 44 8.84 11.62 3.20
N ARG A 45 9.71 11.78 4.19
CA ARG A 45 10.11 10.72 5.12
C ARG A 45 8.90 10.18 5.89
N ALA A 46 8.08 11.07 6.45
CA ALA A 46 6.86 10.66 7.17
C ALA A 46 5.91 9.84 6.28
N LEU A 47 5.72 10.23 5.02
CA LEU A 47 4.92 9.45 4.06
C LEU A 47 5.57 8.10 3.71
N CYS A 48 6.88 8.10 3.48
CA CYS A 48 7.64 6.90 3.11
C CYS A 48 7.61 5.86 4.24
N ASP A 49 7.87 6.30 5.47
CA ASP A 49 7.89 5.44 6.66
C ASP A 49 6.49 4.89 6.97
N ALA A 50 5.45 5.73 6.87
CA ALA A 50 4.05 5.31 7.00
C ALA A 50 3.65 4.28 5.94
N LEU A 51 4.01 4.50 4.67
CA LEU A 51 3.70 3.57 3.60
C LEU A 51 4.46 2.24 3.78
N ASN A 52 5.71 2.30 4.19
CA ASN A 52 6.51 1.12 4.44
C ASN A 52 6.01 0.30 5.63
N ASP A 53 5.49 0.96 6.68
CA ASP A 53 4.80 0.28 7.79
C ASP A 53 3.54 -0.45 7.29
N VAL A 54 2.72 0.19 6.44
CA VAL A 54 1.56 -0.45 5.79
C VAL A 54 2.00 -1.67 4.98
N GLN A 55 3.00 -1.54 4.11
CA GLN A 55 3.51 -2.67 3.32
C GLN A 55 3.97 -3.82 4.23
N SER A 56 4.69 -3.50 5.31
CA SER A 56 5.16 -4.50 6.27
C SER A 56 4.02 -5.19 7.03
N GLN A 57 2.95 -4.46 7.38
CA GLN A 57 1.74 -5.05 7.97
C GLN A 57 1.05 -6.01 6.99
N LEU A 58 0.91 -5.62 5.72
CA LEU A 58 0.29 -6.44 4.68
C LEU A 58 1.08 -7.72 4.42
N LEU A 59 2.41 -7.63 4.31
CA LEU A 59 3.26 -8.81 4.14
C LEU A 59 3.15 -9.79 5.33
N ARG A 60 3.03 -9.29 6.57
CA ARG A 60 2.75 -10.14 7.74
C ARG A 60 1.39 -10.85 7.64
N ILE A 61 0.34 -10.13 7.22
CA ILE A 61 -0.99 -10.73 6.98
C ILE A 61 -0.90 -11.83 5.91
N VAL A 62 -0.18 -11.55 4.82
CA VAL A 62 0.05 -12.49 3.73
C VAL A 62 0.83 -13.72 4.20
N GLU A 63 1.73 -13.59 5.18
CA GLU A 63 2.46 -14.71 5.77
C GLU A 63 1.59 -15.55 6.71
N GLU A 64 0.77 -14.92 7.54
CA GLU A 64 0.11 -15.59 8.68
C GLU A 64 -1.35 -16.04 8.42
N VAL A 65 -2.08 -15.40 7.49
CA VAL A 65 -3.52 -15.66 7.28
C VAL A 65 -3.76 -16.76 6.26
N ARG A 66 -4.43 -17.85 6.66
CA ARG A 66 -4.87 -18.92 5.77
C ARG A 66 -6.31 -19.35 6.10
N PRO A 67 -7.24 -19.43 5.12
CA PRO A 67 -7.07 -19.03 3.72
C PRO A 67 -6.97 -17.50 3.57
N LEU A 68 -6.06 -17.02 2.71
CA LEU A 68 -5.94 -15.60 2.35
C LEU A 68 -6.89 -15.28 1.18
N ARG A 69 -7.52 -14.10 1.19
CA ARG A 69 -8.20 -13.53 0.00
C ARG A 69 -7.65 -12.14 -0.29
N LEU A 70 -7.42 -11.83 -1.57
CA LEU A 70 -6.88 -10.51 -1.96
C LEU A 70 -7.86 -9.37 -1.63
N SER A 71 -9.16 -9.62 -1.63
CA SER A 71 -10.17 -8.65 -1.17
C SER A 71 -10.07 -8.35 0.33
N GLU A 72 -9.67 -9.31 1.15
CA GLU A 72 -9.46 -9.11 2.60
C GLU A 72 -8.17 -8.33 2.85
N LEU A 73 -7.13 -8.60 2.06
CA LEU A 73 -5.88 -7.83 2.08
C LEU A 73 -6.12 -6.36 1.73
N TYR A 74 -7.01 -6.08 0.77
CA TYR A 74 -7.41 -4.70 0.43
C TYR A 74 -8.06 -3.97 1.60
N LEU A 75 -8.96 -4.64 2.33
CA LEU A 75 -9.59 -4.05 3.51
C LEU A 75 -8.56 -3.75 4.60
N ALA A 76 -7.62 -4.67 4.84
CA ALA A 76 -6.52 -4.45 5.77
C ALA A 76 -5.64 -3.25 5.36
N MET A 77 -5.38 -3.08 4.05
CA MET A 77 -4.64 -1.91 3.54
C MET A 77 -5.37 -0.62 3.85
N VAL A 78 -6.67 -0.53 3.55
CA VAL A 78 -7.47 0.68 3.79
C VAL A 78 -7.40 1.10 5.26
N GLU A 79 -7.50 0.15 6.18
CA GLU A 79 -7.41 0.40 7.61
C GLU A 79 -6.00 0.83 8.04
N ALA A 80 -4.97 0.07 7.66
CA ALA A 80 -3.59 0.37 7.99
C ALA A 80 -3.15 1.74 7.45
N LEU A 81 -3.54 2.09 6.22
CA LEU A 81 -3.35 3.42 5.64
C LEU A 81 -4.05 4.49 6.48
N SER A 82 -5.33 4.30 6.79
CA SER A 82 -6.12 5.30 7.52
C SER A 82 -5.51 5.63 8.88
N LYS A 83 -5.09 4.62 9.63
CA LYS A 83 -4.37 4.79 10.90
C LYS A 83 -3.05 5.53 10.72
N ASN A 84 -2.20 5.06 9.82
CA ASN A 84 -0.88 5.65 9.58
C ASN A 84 -0.96 7.12 9.12
N LEU A 85 -1.91 7.44 8.22
CA LEU A 85 -2.14 8.80 7.72
C LEU A 85 -2.60 9.76 8.82
N LEU A 86 -3.35 9.29 9.82
CA LEU A 86 -3.71 10.09 11.00
C LEU A 86 -2.52 10.29 11.93
N GLU A 87 -1.73 9.24 12.15
CA GLU A 87 -0.58 9.25 13.06
C GLU A 87 0.49 10.24 12.61
N ILE A 88 0.82 10.25 11.32
CA ILE A 88 1.74 11.26 10.74
C ILE A 88 1.10 12.65 10.65
N GLY A 89 -0.18 12.76 10.97
CA GLY A 89 -0.95 13.99 10.94
C GLY A 89 -1.08 14.56 9.54
N LEU A 90 -1.33 13.72 8.52
CA LEU A 90 -1.55 14.16 7.13
C LEU A 90 -2.75 15.11 7.03
N PHE A 91 -3.78 14.85 7.83
CA PHE A 91 -4.99 15.65 7.94
C PHE A 91 -4.98 16.52 9.20
N PRO A 92 -5.70 17.67 9.21
CA PRO A 92 -5.98 18.41 10.44
C PRO A 92 -6.62 17.53 11.51
N LYS A 93 -6.31 17.81 12.79
CA LYS A 93 -6.82 17.05 13.96
C LYS A 93 -8.34 17.00 14.11
N THR A 94 -9.08 17.74 13.28
CA THR A 94 -10.54 17.74 13.24
C THR A 94 -11.11 16.55 12.49
N ILE A 95 -10.31 15.81 11.70
CA ILE A 95 -10.74 14.61 10.98
C ILE A 95 -10.45 13.37 11.84
N THR A 96 -11.45 12.50 12.05
CA THR A 96 -11.28 11.24 12.80
C THR A 96 -11.08 10.02 11.90
N GLU A 97 -10.61 8.91 12.47
CA GLU A 97 -10.45 7.62 11.77
C GLU A 97 -11.73 7.11 11.14
N GLN A 98 -12.86 7.26 11.84
CA GLN A 98 -14.17 6.86 11.32
C GLN A 98 -14.62 7.71 10.11
N GLU A 99 -14.04 8.91 9.92
CA GLU A 99 -14.31 9.76 8.76
C GLU A 99 -13.40 9.43 7.56
N LEU A 100 -12.28 8.74 7.78
CA LEU A 100 -11.36 8.30 6.72
C LEU A 100 -11.74 6.94 6.13
N VAL A 101 -12.16 6.00 6.97
CA VAL A 101 -12.48 4.62 6.59
C VAL A 101 -13.91 4.52 6.03
N HIS A 102 -14.06 4.32 4.72
CA HIS A 102 -15.32 3.86 4.11
C HIS A 102 -15.20 2.39 3.72
N VAL A 103 -15.43 1.48 4.67
CA VAL A 103 -15.58 0.05 4.34
C VAL A 103 -17.07 -0.22 4.12
N GLN A 104 -17.45 -0.55 2.88
CA GLN A 104 -18.78 -1.11 2.62
C GLN A 104 -18.96 -2.34 3.50
N ALA A 105 -20.03 -2.32 4.30
CA ALA A 105 -20.38 -3.37 5.25
C ALA A 105 -20.77 -4.67 4.53
N THR A 106 -19.79 -5.43 4.05
CA THR A 106 -19.96 -6.80 3.56
C THR A 106 -18.81 -7.64 4.06
N THR A 107 -18.74 -7.92 5.36
CA THR A 107 -18.31 -9.21 5.96
C THR A 107 -18.07 -9.13 7.49
N LYS A 108 -19.14 -9.02 8.28
CA LYS A 108 -19.09 -9.14 9.77
C LYS A 108 -18.45 -10.45 10.29
N SER A 109 -18.38 -11.50 9.47
CA SER A 109 -17.81 -12.79 9.86
C SER A 109 -16.27 -12.86 9.77
N TYR A 110 -15.63 -12.01 8.95
CA TYR A 110 -14.24 -12.24 8.50
C TYR A 110 -13.23 -11.37 9.24
N VAL A 111 -13.65 -10.17 9.65
CA VAL A 111 -12.92 -9.31 10.59
C VAL A 111 -12.47 -10.10 11.84
N SER A 112 -13.26 -11.10 12.27
CA SER A 112 -12.95 -11.98 13.42
C SER A 112 -11.67 -12.80 13.34
N GLN A 113 -11.09 -13.02 12.14
CA GLN A 113 -9.84 -13.77 11.99
C GLN A 113 -8.62 -12.85 12.01
N ILE A 114 -8.71 -11.67 11.40
CA ILE A 114 -7.70 -10.60 11.48
C ILE A 114 -7.62 -10.03 12.91
N LEU A 115 -8.73 -10.04 13.65
CA LEU A 115 -8.84 -9.65 15.06
C LEU A 115 -8.02 -10.53 16.05
N LYS A 116 -7.46 -11.66 15.62
CA LYS A 116 -6.82 -12.64 16.53
C LYS A 116 -5.30 -12.48 16.67
N PHE A 117 -4.68 -11.54 15.97
CA PHE A 117 -3.24 -11.35 16.03
C PHE A 117 -2.84 -10.50 17.26
N PRO A 118 -1.89 -10.95 18.09
CA PRO A 118 -1.35 -10.10 19.15
C PRO A 118 -0.67 -8.88 18.51
N ASN A 119 -1.08 -7.68 18.96
CA ASN A 119 -0.72 -6.36 18.42
C ASN A 119 -1.44 -5.87 17.14
N THR A 120 -2.48 -6.57 16.65
CA THR A 120 -3.50 -5.85 15.84
C THR A 120 -4.31 -4.96 16.78
N LEU A 121 -4.33 -3.64 16.57
CA LEU A 121 -5.13 -2.67 17.34
C LEU A 121 -6.65 -2.78 17.08
N PHE A 122 -7.10 -3.95 16.69
CA PHE A 122 -8.41 -4.21 16.17
C PHE A 122 -9.25 -4.66 17.37
N ASP A 123 -10.13 -3.79 17.88
CA ASP A 123 -10.92 -4.07 19.09
C ASP A 123 -12.33 -4.64 18.78
N GLY A 124 -12.65 -4.79 17.50
CA GLY A 124 -13.92 -5.32 17.02
C GLY A 124 -15.16 -4.47 17.34
N LYS A 125 -15.01 -3.27 17.94
CA LYS A 125 -16.15 -2.40 18.31
C LYS A 125 -16.63 -1.52 17.16
N HIS A 126 -15.84 -1.39 16.09
CA HIS A 126 -16.17 -0.57 14.95
C HIS A 126 -16.91 -1.38 13.88
N VAL A 127 -18.21 -1.60 14.10
CA VAL A 127 -19.13 -2.00 13.03
C VAL A 127 -19.38 -0.77 12.16
N PHE A 128 -18.65 -0.64 11.05
CA PHE A 128 -18.72 0.50 10.13
C PHE A 128 -20.12 0.62 9.52
N ARG A 129 -20.70 1.82 9.62
CA ARG A 129 -22.04 2.16 9.13
C ARG A 129 -21.91 3.15 7.98
N LYS A 130 -22.65 2.92 6.89
CA LYS A 130 -22.73 3.78 5.70
C LYS A 130 -23.02 5.23 6.09
N THR A 131 -22.14 6.16 5.71
CA THR A 131 -22.37 7.61 5.74
C THR A 131 -22.00 8.22 4.39
N ASP A 132 -22.76 9.22 3.97
CA ASP A 132 -22.71 9.85 2.63
C ASP A 132 -21.54 10.84 2.42
N LYS A 133 -20.39 10.61 3.08
CA LYS A 133 -19.19 11.43 2.89
C LYS A 133 -18.10 10.59 2.22
N ALA A 134 -17.70 10.97 1.02
CA ALA A 134 -16.56 10.38 0.31
C ALA A 134 -15.29 10.45 1.20
N GLN A 135 -14.75 9.31 1.63
CA GLN A 135 -13.68 8.55 0.95
C GLN A 135 -12.30 9.24 0.95
N ALA A 136 -11.83 9.70 2.09
CA ALA A 136 -10.48 10.27 2.17
C ALA A 136 -9.40 9.22 1.83
N THR A 137 -9.56 7.96 2.25
CA THR A 137 -8.59 6.91 1.89
C THR A 137 -8.67 6.52 0.42
N ASP A 138 -9.86 6.34 -0.18
CA ASP A 138 -9.96 6.03 -1.62
C ASP A 138 -9.49 7.20 -2.51
N THR A 139 -9.55 8.45 -2.02
CA THR A 139 -8.97 9.60 -2.75
C THR A 139 -7.45 9.72 -2.60
N ILE A 140 -6.89 9.12 -1.55
CA ILE A 140 -5.44 9.04 -1.30
C ILE A 140 -4.84 7.78 -1.94
N CYS A 141 -5.54 6.66 -1.95
CA CYS A 141 -5.15 5.38 -2.58
C CYS A 141 -6.32 4.89 -3.47
N PRO A 142 -6.36 5.28 -4.75
CA PRO A 142 -7.50 5.04 -5.64
C PRO A 142 -7.44 3.68 -6.37
N HIS A 143 -6.55 2.77 -5.97
CA HIS A 143 -6.36 1.47 -6.59
C HIS A 143 -6.44 0.34 -5.56
N HIS A 144 -6.50 -0.90 -6.06
CA HIS A 144 -6.47 -2.09 -5.23
C HIS A 144 -5.05 -2.35 -4.70
N VAL A 145 -4.92 -3.18 -3.65
CA VAL A 145 -3.63 -3.53 -3.04
C VAL A 145 -2.84 -4.59 -3.81
N SER A 146 -3.44 -5.20 -4.85
CA SER A 146 -2.95 -6.45 -5.41
C SER A 146 -3.65 -6.85 -6.70
N HIS A 147 -2.92 -7.49 -7.60
CA HIS A 147 -3.41 -8.34 -8.69
C HIS A 147 -2.58 -9.63 -8.78
N TYR A 148 -3.14 -10.66 -9.44
CA TYR A 148 -2.36 -11.85 -9.77
C TYR A 148 -1.25 -11.50 -10.76
N LEU A 149 -0.14 -12.22 -10.68
CA LEU A 149 1.07 -11.99 -11.47
C LEU A 149 1.57 -13.32 -12.02
N GLY A 150 2.03 -13.32 -13.27
CA GLY A 150 2.57 -14.53 -13.90
C GLY A 150 3.13 -14.24 -15.28
N MET A 151 2.47 -14.74 -16.33
CA MET A 151 2.92 -14.49 -17.70
C MET A 151 2.52 -13.09 -18.20
N ASP A 152 1.43 -12.56 -17.65
CA ASP A 152 0.99 -11.18 -17.82
C ASP A 152 1.18 -10.41 -16.51
N VAL A 153 1.36 -9.09 -16.59
CA VAL A 153 1.46 -8.21 -15.41
C VAL A 153 0.18 -8.31 -14.57
N HIS A 154 -0.97 -8.07 -15.21
CA HIS A 154 -2.28 -8.34 -14.62
C HIS A 154 -2.78 -9.73 -15.05
N ASP A 155 -2.17 -10.78 -14.51
CA ASP A 155 -2.47 -12.15 -14.90
C ASP A 155 -3.89 -12.57 -14.49
N THR A 156 -4.49 -13.49 -15.25
CA THR A 156 -5.78 -14.12 -14.95
C THR A 156 -6.89 -13.15 -14.51
N ALA A 157 -6.98 -11.96 -15.11
CA ALA A 157 -7.83 -10.85 -14.65
C ALA A 157 -9.32 -11.18 -14.43
N SER A 158 -9.83 -12.28 -14.99
CA SER A 158 -11.18 -12.79 -14.75
C SER A 158 -11.37 -13.53 -13.42
N ILE A 159 -10.28 -13.96 -12.77
CA ILE A 159 -10.33 -14.66 -11.48
C ILE A 159 -10.70 -13.66 -10.38
N PRO A 160 -11.75 -13.94 -9.58
CA PRO A 160 -12.19 -12.99 -8.55
C PRO A 160 -11.18 -12.89 -7.39
N ARG A 161 -10.90 -11.67 -6.94
CA ARG A 161 -10.06 -11.39 -5.76
C ARG A 161 -10.65 -11.86 -4.41
N ASN A 162 -11.93 -12.27 -4.40
CA ASN A 162 -12.65 -12.74 -3.22
C ASN A 162 -12.73 -14.28 -3.15
N ILE A 163 -11.74 -15.00 -3.66
CA ILE A 163 -11.59 -16.45 -3.46
C ILE A 163 -10.31 -16.74 -2.68
N PRO A 164 -10.19 -17.90 -1.99
CA PRO A 164 -8.96 -18.31 -1.34
C PRO A 164 -7.80 -18.37 -2.34
N VAL A 165 -6.68 -17.72 -1.99
CA VAL A 165 -5.40 -17.91 -2.67
C VAL A 165 -4.81 -19.25 -2.22
N LEU A 166 -4.35 -20.05 -3.17
CA LEU A 166 -3.78 -21.38 -2.95
C LEU A 166 -2.24 -21.34 -3.09
N PRO A 167 -1.52 -22.32 -2.51
CA PRO A 167 -0.10 -22.51 -2.81
C PRO A 167 0.18 -22.56 -4.31
N GLY A 168 1.27 -21.93 -4.74
CA GLY A 168 1.67 -21.78 -6.14
C GLY A 168 1.14 -20.52 -6.84
N VAL A 169 0.25 -19.75 -6.21
CA VAL A 169 -0.24 -18.48 -6.78
C VAL A 169 0.72 -17.33 -6.44
N THR A 170 1.02 -16.52 -7.45
CA THR A 170 1.79 -15.27 -7.32
C THR A 170 0.88 -14.05 -7.48
N PHE A 171 1.13 -13.00 -6.70
CA PHE A 171 0.41 -11.73 -6.76
C PHE A 171 1.28 -10.58 -6.23
N THR A 172 0.91 -9.35 -6.54
CA THR A 172 1.57 -8.13 -6.03
C THR A 172 0.99 -7.69 -4.68
N VAL A 173 1.80 -7.06 -3.83
CA VAL A 173 1.33 -6.29 -2.66
C VAL A 173 1.83 -4.88 -2.80
N GLU A 174 0.93 -3.95 -3.13
CA GLU A 174 1.27 -2.65 -3.74
C GLU A 174 0.54 -1.44 -3.13
N PRO A 175 0.53 -1.19 -1.81
CA PRO A 175 -0.11 -0.01 -1.24
C PRO A 175 0.48 1.30 -1.79
N GLY A 176 -0.37 2.33 -1.94
CA GLY A 176 0.02 3.65 -2.41
C GLY A 176 -0.58 4.81 -1.62
N ILE A 177 0.09 5.97 -1.68
CA ILE A 177 -0.36 7.25 -1.13
C ILE A 177 -0.16 8.33 -2.18
N TYR A 178 -1.22 9.02 -2.59
CA TYR A 178 -1.18 10.05 -3.64
C TYR A 178 -1.89 11.32 -3.19
N VAL A 179 -1.13 12.28 -2.68
CA VAL A 179 -1.68 13.54 -2.22
C VAL A 179 -1.69 14.54 -3.37
N ARG A 180 -2.86 14.83 -3.94
CA ARG A 180 -2.95 15.84 -5.01
C ARG A 180 -2.52 17.22 -4.51
N LYS A 181 -1.90 18.01 -5.40
CA LYS A 181 -1.42 19.37 -5.09
C LYS A 181 -2.53 20.30 -4.59
N ASP A 182 -3.75 20.09 -5.07
CA ASP A 182 -4.96 20.84 -4.73
C ASP A 182 -5.78 20.19 -3.61
N ASN A 183 -5.30 19.11 -2.97
CA ASN A 183 -6.00 18.46 -1.86
C ASN A 183 -6.05 19.40 -0.64
N ARG A 184 -7.22 20.03 -0.43
CA ARG A 184 -7.46 20.99 0.67
C ARG A 184 -7.63 20.33 2.04
N LEU A 185 -7.86 19.01 2.08
CA LEU A 185 -7.97 18.26 3.33
C LEU A 185 -6.59 17.91 3.89
N ALA A 186 -5.61 17.65 3.03
CA ALA A 186 -4.24 17.40 3.44
C ALA A 186 -3.54 18.70 3.86
N ARG A 187 -2.65 18.62 4.85
CA ARG A 187 -1.73 19.73 5.17
C ARG A 187 -0.79 19.98 3.99
N GLU A 188 -0.32 21.22 3.88
CA GLU A 188 0.32 21.74 2.68
C GLU A 188 1.63 21.03 2.33
N GLU A 189 2.43 20.68 3.33
CA GLU A 189 3.72 19.99 3.21
C GLU A 189 3.62 18.59 2.59
N PHE A 190 2.45 17.95 2.61
CA PHE A 190 2.23 16.65 1.99
C PHE A 190 1.72 16.76 0.55
N ARG A 191 1.23 17.93 0.13
CA ARG A 191 0.53 18.09 -1.16
C ARG A 191 1.49 17.97 -2.33
N GLY A 192 1.09 17.22 -3.34
CA GLY A 192 1.85 17.01 -4.56
C GLY A 192 2.77 15.79 -4.52
N ILE A 193 2.95 15.16 -3.35
CA ILE A 193 3.75 13.96 -3.18
C ILE A 193 2.88 12.74 -3.45
N GLY A 194 3.45 11.74 -4.13
CA GLY A 194 2.89 10.41 -4.06
C GLY A 194 3.93 9.33 -4.16
N MET A 195 3.60 8.20 -3.56
CA MET A 195 4.49 7.09 -3.24
C MET A 195 3.71 5.79 -3.41
N ARG A 196 4.37 4.76 -3.91
CA ARG A 196 3.90 3.38 -3.91
C ARG A 196 5.10 2.49 -3.59
N ILE A 197 4.85 1.41 -2.86
CA ILE A 197 5.83 0.35 -2.61
C ILE A 197 5.13 -0.92 -3.03
N GLU A 198 5.80 -1.74 -3.83
CA GLU A 198 5.22 -2.95 -4.39
C GLU A 198 6.20 -4.11 -4.39
N ASP A 199 5.73 -5.27 -3.95
CA ASP A 199 6.52 -6.49 -3.93
C ASP A 199 5.74 -7.65 -4.55
N ASP A 200 6.47 -8.51 -5.26
CA ASP A 200 5.95 -9.77 -5.81
C ASP A 200 5.99 -10.86 -4.75
N VAL A 201 4.86 -11.53 -4.54
CA VAL A 201 4.71 -12.55 -3.50
C VAL A 201 4.21 -13.85 -4.10
N LEU A 202 4.91 -14.95 -3.78
CA LEU A 202 4.50 -16.32 -4.07
C LEU A 202 3.96 -16.98 -2.79
N VAL A 203 2.75 -17.53 -2.83
CA VAL A 203 2.24 -18.39 -1.76
C VAL A 203 2.86 -19.77 -1.88
N THR A 204 3.47 -20.27 -0.81
CA THR A 204 4.04 -21.62 -0.77
C THR A 204 3.18 -22.53 0.12
N GLU A 205 3.48 -23.83 0.12
CA GLU A 205 2.81 -24.80 1.01
C GLU A 205 2.94 -24.46 2.50
N ASN A 206 4.05 -23.80 2.89
CA ASN A 206 4.40 -23.56 4.29
C ASN A 206 4.49 -22.07 4.67
N GLY A 207 4.08 -21.15 3.79
CA GLY A 207 4.23 -19.71 4.04
C GLY A 207 4.15 -18.88 2.77
N VAL A 208 5.04 -17.90 2.65
CA VAL A 208 5.17 -17.00 1.50
C VAL A 208 6.62 -16.75 1.16
N ASP A 209 6.90 -16.51 -0.11
CA ASP A 209 8.17 -15.99 -0.58
C ASP A 209 7.97 -14.60 -1.19
N VAL A 210 8.72 -13.61 -0.69
CA VAL A 210 8.69 -12.24 -1.21
C VAL A 210 9.86 -12.12 -2.18
N MET A 211 9.59 -12.33 -3.47
CA MET A 211 10.62 -12.53 -4.49
C MET A 211 11.46 -11.26 -4.74
N THR A 212 10.91 -10.11 -4.39
CA THR A 212 11.50 -8.78 -4.63
C THR A 212 12.10 -8.14 -3.37
N ARG A 213 12.23 -8.91 -2.27
CA ARG A 213 12.68 -8.42 -0.95
C ARG A 213 14.03 -7.72 -0.92
N HIS A 214 14.88 -7.98 -1.92
CA HIS A 214 16.22 -7.37 -1.99
C HIS A 214 16.19 -5.95 -2.54
N CYS A 215 15.08 -5.51 -3.13
CA CYS A 215 14.91 -4.13 -3.57
C CYS A 215 14.54 -3.25 -2.36
N ALA A 216 15.47 -2.38 -1.93
CA ALA A 216 15.33 -1.57 -0.72
C ALA A 216 14.05 -0.70 -0.75
N ARG A 217 13.38 -0.61 0.40
CA ARG A 217 12.15 0.19 0.59
C ARG A 217 12.14 1.03 1.87
N GLU A 218 13.01 0.73 2.83
CA GLU A 218 13.20 1.54 4.03
C GLU A 218 13.86 2.87 3.65
N SER A 219 13.34 3.97 4.20
CA SER A 219 13.85 5.31 3.89
C SER A 219 15.33 5.48 4.25
N THR A 220 15.81 4.80 5.30
CA THR A 220 17.23 4.78 5.69
C THR A 220 18.10 4.03 4.70
N ASP A 221 17.62 2.90 4.18
CA ASP A 221 18.37 2.06 3.24
C ASP A 221 18.45 2.75 1.88
N ILE A 222 17.35 3.37 1.44
CA ILE A 222 17.31 4.19 0.22
C ILE A 222 18.33 5.33 0.31
N GLU A 223 18.31 6.13 1.39
CA GLU A 223 19.28 7.22 1.55
C GLU A 223 20.73 6.73 1.69
N HIS A 224 20.94 5.52 2.21
CA HIS A 224 22.27 4.92 2.25
C HIS A 224 22.75 4.54 0.84
N LEU A 225 21.90 3.88 0.04
CA LEU A 225 22.21 3.50 -1.34
C LEU A 225 22.47 4.70 -2.25
N MET A 226 21.74 5.80 -2.04
CA MET A 226 21.90 7.03 -2.84
C MET A 226 23.19 7.82 -2.53
N LYS A 227 23.95 7.41 -1.50
CA LYS A 227 25.25 8.02 -1.14
C LYS A 227 26.45 7.21 -1.66
N LEU A 228 26.22 6.03 -2.23
CA LEU A 228 27.26 5.20 -2.85
C LEU A 228 27.73 5.82 -4.17
#